data_AF-A0A1C7LWN8-F1
#
_entry.id   AF-A0A1C7LWN8-F1
#
_cell.length_a   1.000
_cell.length_b   1.000
_cell.length_c   1.000
_cell.angle_alpha   90.00
_cell.angle_beta   90.00
_cell.angle_gamma   90.00
#
_symmetry.space_group_name_H-M   'P 1'
#
loop_
_entity.id
_entity.type
_entity.pdbx_description
1 polymer ?
#
loop_
_entity_poly.entity_id
_entity_poly.type
_entity_poly.pdbx_seq_one_letter_code
_entity_poly.pdbx_strand_id
1 'polypeptide(L)'
;MAAPYMAQTYGGRETMEIRLPINSAPSETVPYDLQQYYTKEVWVARQRAILLKGSRYLKPRFEVIWTVFIALSVVAVPIAVYYVLLNTLPEGQQFEEFVDGGRFVSNESDRYWQARAASFGVLFAVLLVGFLPILVWKHVGKNRVNAMLRKFSEEDRAMRGPNADVPVWGIKMPGLGKSALNLTITYAAPPRTTAFRPGSQLPPYIASAPADPAVAAYYAGYLNAQPQSQGQGLPLFNDRDEKVPDYTGPTGDIYTPGDEKNPFEDVKPLTSDIVRSILLVSAVGRFVAFVDMECVQVPAGVCLPINCIKITFELNLLLLP
;
A
#
# COMPACT_ATOMS: atom_id res chain seq x y z
N MET A 1 -14.96 -14.24 4.48
CA MET A 1 -13.89 -14.32 5.50
C MET A 1 -13.15 -13.00 5.51
N ALA A 2 -13.15 -12.29 6.65
CA ALA A 2 -12.38 -11.06 6.82
C ALA A 2 -10.91 -11.44 7.06
N ALA A 3 -9.97 -10.74 6.42
CA ALA A 3 -8.54 -10.96 6.63
C ALA A 3 -8.15 -10.66 8.09
N PRO A 4 -7.19 -11.42 8.68
CA PRO A 4 -6.69 -11.15 10.02
C PRO A 4 -6.07 -9.74 10.09
N TYR A 5 -6.39 -8.99 11.15
CA TYR A 5 -5.82 -7.68 11.41
C TYR A 5 -4.48 -7.84 12.13
N MET A 6 -3.48 -7.03 11.76
CA MET A 6 -2.19 -6.97 12.45
C MET A 6 -2.17 -5.73 13.36
N ALA A 7 -2.04 -5.94 14.67
CA ALA A 7 -1.85 -4.85 15.63
C ALA A 7 -0.35 -4.58 15.82
N GLN A 8 0.09 -3.35 15.58
CA GLN A 8 1.45 -2.89 15.92
C GLN A 8 1.38 -2.00 17.17
N THR A 9 2.29 -2.24 18.12
CA THR A 9 2.36 -1.48 19.39
C THR A 9 3.54 -0.51 19.34
N TYR A 10 3.29 0.80 19.48
CA TYR A 10 4.33 1.81 19.63
C TYR A 10 3.97 2.78 20.76
N GLY A 11 4.82 2.90 21.78
CA GLY A 11 4.65 3.88 22.87
C GLY A 11 3.36 3.74 23.67
N GLY A 12 2.87 2.52 23.90
CA GLY A 12 1.61 2.25 24.63
C GLY A 12 0.34 2.46 23.80
N ARG A 13 0.47 2.75 22.51
CA ARG A 13 -0.65 2.80 21.56
C ARG A 13 -0.58 1.64 20.58
N GLU A 14 -1.73 1.06 20.29
CA GLU A 14 -1.90 0.04 19.26
C GLU A 14 -2.56 0.65 18.02
N THR A 15 -2.05 0.29 16.85
CA THR A 15 -2.59 0.74 15.57
C THR A 15 -3.22 -0.44 14.84
N MET A 16 -4.51 -0.33 14.53
CA MET A 16 -5.25 -1.30 13.74
C MET A 16 -5.48 -0.77 12.34
N GLU A 17 -5.11 -1.55 11.33
CA GLU A 17 -5.43 -1.27 9.93
C GLU A 17 -6.74 -1.96 9.51
N ILE A 18 -7.66 -1.21 8.92
CA ILE A 18 -8.94 -1.71 8.43
C ILE A 18 -9.07 -1.37 6.95
N ARG A 19 -9.29 -2.41 6.14
CA ARG A 19 -9.53 -2.26 4.71
C ARG A 19 -11.03 -2.15 4.45
N LEU A 20 -11.45 -1.04 3.83
CA LEU A 20 -12.83 -0.77 3.44
C LEU A 20 -12.97 -0.78 1.91
N PRO A 21 -13.49 -1.85 1.30
CA PRO A 21 -13.80 -1.88 -0.13
C PRO A 21 -14.95 -0.91 -0.47
N ILE A 22 -14.87 -0.20 -1.60
CA ILE A 22 -15.88 0.79 -1.99
C ILE A 22 -17.24 0.14 -2.32
N ASN A 23 -17.22 -1.08 -2.87
CA ASN A 23 -18.41 -1.76 -3.39
C ASN A 23 -19.00 -2.79 -2.41
N SER A 24 -18.47 -2.87 -1.20
CA SER A 24 -18.99 -3.78 -0.17
C SER A 24 -19.78 -3.01 0.88
N ALA A 25 -20.79 -3.66 1.45
CA ALA A 25 -21.44 -3.15 2.64
C ALA A 25 -20.41 -2.99 3.79
N PRO A 26 -20.58 -1.96 4.66
CA PRO A 26 -19.76 -1.81 5.86
C PRO A 26 -19.81 -3.07 6.73
N SER A 27 -18.72 -3.34 7.46
CA SER A 27 -18.72 -4.44 8.43
C SER A 27 -19.60 -4.08 9.61
N GLU A 28 -20.56 -4.93 9.91
CA GLU A 28 -21.43 -4.80 11.08
C GLU A 28 -20.72 -5.17 12.38
N THR A 29 -19.65 -5.96 12.32
CA THR A 29 -18.91 -6.38 13.50
C THR A 29 -17.88 -5.32 13.90
N VAL A 30 -17.96 -4.90 15.16
CA VAL A 30 -16.94 -4.03 15.78
C VAL A 30 -15.80 -4.93 16.26
N PRO A 31 -14.54 -4.64 15.88
CA PRO A 31 -13.38 -5.37 16.41
C PRO A 31 -13.36 -5.33 17.93
N TYR A 32 -12.94 -6.43 18.55
CA TYR A 32 -12.99 -6.61 20.01
C TYR A 32 -12.36 -5.44 20.77
N ASP A 33 -11.17 -5.00 20.36
CA ASP A 33 -10.45 -3.90 21.01
C ASP A 33 -11.18 -2.55 20.95
N LEU A 34 -12.06 -2.40 19.94
CA LEU A 34 -12.85 -1.19 19.69
C LEU A 34 -14.26 -1.24 20.29
N GLN A 35 -14.71 -2.39 20.81
CA GLN A 35 -16.06 -2.53 21.39
C GLN A 35 -16.27 -1.65 22.62
N GLN A 36 -15.21 -1.42 23.40
CA GLN A 36 -15.26 -0.47 24.52
C GLN A 36 -15.41 0.98 24.06
N TYR A 37 -15.02 1.29 22.81
CA TYR A 37 -15.01 2.63 22.25
C TYR A 37 -16.30 2.97 21.51
N TYR A 38 -16.87 1.99 20.80
CA TYR A 38 -17.95 2.19 19.84
C TYR A 38 -19.07 1.17 20.00
N THR A 39 -20.31 1.67 19.98
CA THR A 39 -21.47 0.79 19.75
C THR A 39 -21.55 0.38 18.28
N LYS A 40 -22.27 -0.71 18.01
CA LYS A 40 -22.43 -1.27 16.66
C LYS A 40 -22.99 -0.26 15.67
N GLU A 41 -23.93 0.56 16.11
CA GLU A 41 -24.63 1.55 15.29
C GLU A 41 -23.70 2.70 14.89
N VAL A 42 -22.95 3.24 15.86
CA VAL A 42 -21.98 4.33 15.62
C VAL A 42 -20.88 3.86 14.69
N TRP A 43 -20.41 2.62 14.87
CA TRP A 43 -19.38 2.02 14.02
C TRP A 43 -19.81 1.95 12.55
N VAL A 44 -20.99 1.39 12.28
CA VAL A 44 -21.53 1.28 10.92
C VAL A 44 -21.80 2.65 10.31
N ALA A 45 -22.35 3.58 11.08
CA ALA A 45 -22.62 4.94 10.62
C ALA A 45 -21.33 5.66 10.15
N ARG A 46 -20.24 5.53 10.91
CA ARG A 46 -18.93 6.12 10.56
C ARG A 46 -18.33 5.49 9.32
N GLN A 47 -18.34 4.17 9.23
CA GLN A 47 -17.82 3.49 8.03
C GLN A 47 -18.58 3.94 6.77
N ARG A 48 -19.92 4.06 6.84
CA ARG A 48 -20.72 4.58 5.71
C ARG A 48 -20.33 6.00 5.35
N ALA A 49 -20.19 6.87 6.34
CA ALA A 49 -19.83 8.27 6.12
C ALA A 49 -18.42 8.39 5.49
N ILE A 50 -17.47 7.57 5.94
CA ILE A 50 -16.12 7.47 5.37
C ILE A 50 -16.17 6.95 3.93
N LEU A 51 -16.92 5.88 3.66
CA LEU A 51 -17.07 5.30 2.33
C LEU A 51 -17.70 6.30 1.34
N LEU A 52 -18.77 7.00 1.76
CA LEU A 52 -19.43 8.01 0.93
C LEU A 52 -18.47 9.17 0.58
N LYS A 53 -17.67 9.63 1.55
CA LYS A 53 -16.72 10.72 1.29
C LYS A 53 -15.48 10.26 0.54
N GLY A 54 -14.96 9.08 0.87
CA GLY A 54 -13.73 8.51 0.31
C GLY A 54 -13.90 7.99 -1.11
N SER A 55 -15.05 7.38 -1.44
CA SER A 55 -15.35 6.86 -2.78
C SER A 55 -15.34 7.93 -3.88
N ARG A 56 -15.56 9.21 -3.53
CA ARG A 56 -15.46 10.33 -4.47
C ARG A 56 -14.03 10.51 -5.02
N TYR A 57 -13.02 10.19 -4.23
CA TYR A 57 -11.61 10.37 -4.56
C TYR A 57 -10.93 9.08 -5.02
N LEU A 58 -11.66 7.95 -5.03
CA LEU A 58 -11.18 6.66 -5.51
C LEU A 58 -11.88 6.31 -6.81
N LYS A 59 -11.17 6.52 -7.92
CA LYS A 59 -11.62 6.17 -9.27
C LYS A 59 -10.58 5.26 -9.94
N PRO A 60 -10.49 3.98 -9.54
CA PRO A 60 -9.41 3.10 -10.00
C PRO A 60 -9.37 2.95 -11.52
N ARG A 61 -10.54 2.89 -12.18
CA ARG A 61 -10.61 2.83 -13.66
C ARG A 61 -10.04 4.08 -14.33
N PHE A 62 -10.35 5.26 -13.80
CA PHE A 62 -9.81 6.52 -14.31
C PHE A 62 -8.29 6.58 -14.10
N GLU A 63 -7.80 6.19 -12.93
CA GLU A 63 -6.36 6.16 -12.64
C GLU A 63 -5.60 5.24 -13.60
N VAL A 64 -6.12 4.05 -13.90
CA VAL A 64 -5.51 3.11 -14.84
C VAL A 64 -5.49 3.69 -16.25
N ILE A 65 -6.63 4.19 -16.76
CA ILE A 65 -6.73 4.77 -18.11
C ILE A 65 -5.78 5.97 -18.25
N TRP A 66 -5.78 6.87 -17.26
CA TRP A 66 -4.90 8.04 -17.26
C TRP A 66 -3.42 7.64 -17.23
N THR A 67 -3.06 6.66 -16.39
CA THR A 67 -1.66 6.19 -16.30
C THR A 67 -1.20 5.58 -17.62
N VAL A 68 -2.05 4.80 -18.30
CA VAL A 68 -1.74 4.27 -19.64
C VAL A 68 -1.55 5.40 -20.65
N PHE A 69 -2.42 6.41 -20.65
CA PHE A 69 -2.30 7.56 -21.54
C PHE A 69 -1.00 8.35 -21.33
N ILE A 70 -0.62 8.59 -20.07
CA ILE A 70 0.66 9.23 -19.74
C ILE A 70 1.84 8.35 -20.13
N ALA A 71 1.78 7.04 -19.88
CA ALA A 71 2.85 6.11 -20.29
C ALA A 71 3.09 6.13 -21.80
N LEU A 72 2.02 6.16 -22.62
CA LEU A 72 2.13 6.31 -24.08
C LEU A 72 2.71 7.68 -24.47
N SER A 73 2.27 8.75 -23.81
CA SER A 73 2.73 10.11 -24.06
C SER A 73 4.22 10.30 -23.74
N VAL A 74 4.71 9.66 -22.68
CA VAL A 74 6.11 9.67 -22.25
C VAL A 74 7.05 9.12 -23.33
N VAL A 75 6.57 8.19 -24.17
CA VAL A 75 7.35 7.65 -25.30
C VAL A 75 7.12 8.46 -26.57
N ALA A 76 5.86 8.70 -26.93
CA ALA A 76 5.52 9.30 -28.22
C ALA A 76 5.97 10.76 -28.34
N VAL A 77 5.79 11.57 -27.29
CA VAL A 77 6.03 13.02 -27.35
C VAL A 77 7.52 13.36 -27.51
N PRO A 78 8.46 12.80 -26.72
CA PRO A 78 9.88 13.09 -26.90
C PRO A 78 10.42 12.66 -28.27
N ILE A 79 9.95 11.52 -28.81
CA ILE A 79 10.31 11.05 -30.15
C ILE A 79 9.84 12.06 -31.20
N ALA A 80 8.58 12.46 -31.16
CA ALA A 80 8.03 13.44 -32.11
C ALA A 80 8.78 14.79 -32.03
N VAL A 81 9.03 15.30 -30.82
CA VAL A 81 9.77 16.55 -30.62
C VAL A 81 11.20 16.42 -31.14
N TYR A 82 11.87 15.30 -30.92
CA TYR A 82 13.22 15.08 -31.45
C TYR A 82 13.25 15.18 -32.98
N TYR A 83 12.32 14.53 -33.68
CA TYR A 83 12.24 14.62 -35.15
C TYR A 83 11.88 16.02 -35.64
N VAL A 84 10.97 16.71 -34.95
CA VAL A 84 10.63 18.09 -35.30
C VAL A 84 11.86 18.99 -35.13
N LEU A 85 12.57 18.89 -34.01
CA LEU A 85 13.77 19.70 -33.75
C LEU A 85 14.88 19.45 -34.75
N LEU A 86 15.11 18.20 -35.16
CA LEU A 86 16.10 17.90 -36.19
C LEU A 86 15.80 18.58 -37.53
N ASN A 87 14.53 18.74 -37.88
CA ASN A 87 14.12 19.37 -39.14
C ASN A 87 13.99 20.90 -39.04
N THR A 88 13.82 21.45 -37.83
CA THR A 88 13.63 22.90 -37.63
C THR A 88 14.90 23.61 -37.19
N LEU A 89 15.85 22.92 -36.54
CA LEU A 89 17.14 23.51 -36.19
C LEU A 89 17.91 23.80 -37.49
N PRO A 90 18.25 25.08 -37.76
CA PRO A 90 19.01 25.42 -38.95
C PRO A 90 20.31 24.63 -38.96
N GLU A 91 20.67 24.07 -40.11
CA GLU A 91 22.04 23.59 -40.34
C GLU A 91 22.97 24.75 -40.04
N GLY A 92 23.82 24.57 -39.03
CA GLY A 92 24.53 25.63 -38.35
C GLY A 92 24.95 26.70 -39.33
N GLN A 93 24.23 27.83 -39.33
CA GLN A 93 24.84 29.05 -39.85
C GLN A 93 26.10 29.18 -39.02
N GLN A 94 27.24 29.09 -39.69
CA GLN A 94 28.56 29.30 -39.08
C GLN A 94 28.55 30.73 -38.55
N PHE A 95 27.99 30.92 -37.37
CA PHE A 95 28.23 32.12 -36.60
C PHE A 95 29.68 31.98 -36.15
N GLU A 96 30.59 32.51 -36.97
CA GLU A 96 31.96 32.78 -36.57
C GLU A 96 31.90 33.87 -35.50
N GLU A 97 31.50 33.50 -34.29
CA GLU A 97 31.60 34.37 -33.14
C GLU A 97 33.09 34.41 -32.76
N PHE A 98 33.77 35.45 -33.24
CA PHE A 98 35.16 35.74 -32.89
C PHE A 98 35.22 36.20 -31.43
N VAL A 99 35.33 35.25 -30.51
CA VAL A 99 35.69 35.52 -29.11
C VAL A 99 37.22 35.46 -29.01
N ASP A 100 37.86 36.63 -28.92
CA ASP A 100 39.28 36.89 -28.60
C ASP A 100 40.29 35.79 -29.01
N GLY A 101 40.47 35.61 -30.33
CA GLY A 101 41.64 34.95 -30.90
C GLY A 101 41.56 33.44 -31.14
N GLY A 102 40.40 32.80 -30.87
CA GLY A 102 40.17 31.38 -31.18
C GLY A 102 38.96 31.16 -32.08
N ARG A 103 39.14 30.55 -33.25
CA ARG A 103 38.03 30.12 -34.12
C ARG A 103 37.37 28.88 -33.52
N PHE A 104 36.25 29.04 -32.82
CA PHE A 104 35.43 27.91 -32.40
C PHE A 104 34.54 27.48 -33.57
N VAL A 105 34.95 26.43 -34.28
CA VAL A 105 34.10 25.78 -35.28
C VAL A 105 33.06 24.96 -34.53
N SER A 106 31.80 25.39 -34.52
CA SER A 106 30.71 24.58 -33.99
C SER A 106 30.57 23.33 -34.86
N ASN A 107 30.84 22.16 -34.29
CA ASN A 107 30.78 20.90 -35.01
C ASN A 107 29.31 20.50 -35.21
N GLU A 108 29.00 19.84 -36.34
CA GLU A 108 27.66 19.30 -36.64
C GLU A 108 27.10 18.39 -35.53
N SER A 109 27.98 17.84 -34.68
CA SER A 109 27.64 17.10 -33.46
C SER A 109 26.76 17.88 -32.49
N ASP A 110 26.88 19.21 -32.46
CA ASP A 110 26.18 20.06 -31.50
C ASP A 110 24.68 20.09 -31.77
N ARG A 111 24.26 20.01 -33.04
CA ARG A 111 22.84 19.96 -33.43
C ARG A 111 22.15 18.72 -32.85
N TYR A 112 22.77 17.55 -32.97
CA TYR A 112 22.21 16.30 -32.45
C TYR A 112 22.14 16.32 -30.92
N TRP A 113 23.14 16.89 -30.26
CA TRP A 113 23.15 16.98 -28.80
C TRP A 113 22.09 17.95 -28.28
N GLN A 114 21.91 19.10 -28.92
CA GLN A 114 20.85 20.06 -28.58
C GLN A 114 19.45 19.46 -28.75
N ALA A 115 19.19 18.75 -29.86
CA ALA A 115 17.92 18.07 -30.09
C ALA A 115 17.64 16.99 -29.02
N ARG A 116 18.66 16.22 -28.62
CA ARG A 116 18.55 15.22 -27.54
C ARG A 116 18.25 15.89 -26.20
N ALA A 117 19.00 16.92 -25.82
CA ALA A 117 18.80 17.65 -24.56
C ALA A 117 17.39 18.26 -24.47
N ALA A 118 16.91 18.87 -25.55
CA ALA A 118 15.56 19.41 -25.63
C ALA A 118 14.49 18.30 -25.51
N SER A 119 14.67 17.16 -26.18
CA SER A 119 13.75 16.01 -26.06
C SER A 119 13.70 15.45 -24.62
N PHE A 120 14.84 15.46 -23.91
CA PHE A 120 14.92 15.07 -22.51
C PHE A 120 14.19 16.08 -21.61
N GLY A 121 14.31 17.38 -21.88
CA GLY A 121 13.52 18.41 -21.19
C GLY A 121 12.02 18.19 -21.35
N VAL A 122 11.57 17.88 -22.57
CA VAL A 122 10.15 17.60 -22.85
C VAL A 122 9.67 16.33 -22.14
N LEU A 123 10.51 15.29 -22.03
CA LEU A 123 10.18 14.09 -21.25
C LEU A 123 9.81 14.44 -19.80
N PHE A 124 10.60 15.27 -19.11
CA PHE A 124 10.26 15.72 -17.75
C PHE A 124 9.00 16.57 -17.70
N ALA A 125 8.80 17.44 -18.69
CA ALA A 125 7.59 18.26 -18.77
C ALA A 125 6.34 17.37 -18.89
N VAL A 126 6.36 16.35 -19.74
CA VAL A 126 5.27 15.39 -19.90
C VAL A 126 5.02 14.60 -18.61
N LEU A 127 6.09 14.14 -17.93
CA LEU A 127 5.96 13.46 -16.64
C LEU A 127 5.32 14.36 -15.59
N LEU A 128 5.78 15.60 -15.46
CA LEU A 128 5.26 16.55 -14.48
C LEU A 128 3.80 16.87 -14.76
N VAL A 129 3.46 17.25 -15.99
CA VAL A 129 2.08 17.56 -16.41
C VAL A 129 1.16 16.35 -16.26
N GLY A 130 1.66 15.14 -16.53
CA GLY A 130 0.88 13.91 -16.43
C GLY A 130 0.60 13.46 -15.00
N PHE A 131 1.60 13.48 -14.11
CA PHE A 131 1.47 12.93 -12.77
C PHE A 131 1.01 13.95 -11.72
N LEU A 132 1.35 15.23 -11.87
CA LEU A 132 1.03 16.26 -10.87
C LEU A 132 -0.48 16.40 -10.60
N PRO A 133 -1.38 16.42 -11.61
CA PRO A 133 -2.82 16.52 -11.35
C PRO A 133 -3.36 15.36 -10.51
N ILE A 134 -2.89 14.13 -10.74
CA ILE A 134 -3.29 12.96 -9.95
C ILE A 134 -2.79 13.07 -8.50
N LEU A 135 -1.52 13.46 -8.32
CA LEU A 135 -0.96 13.62 -6.98
C LEU A 135 -1.70 14.67 -6.18
N VAL A 136 -1.98 15.82 -6.78
CA VAL A 136 -2.76 16.90 -6.15
C VAL A 136 -4.17 16.43 -5.83
N TRP A 137 -4.87 15.77 -6.77
CA TRP A 137 -6.21 15.26 -6.52
C TRP A 137 -6.23 14.27 -5.34
N LYS A 138 -5.33 13.28 -5.32
CA LYS A 138 -5.25 12.32 -4.21
C LYS A 138 -4.89 12.98 -2.88
N HIS A 139 -4.00 13.96 -2.89
CA HIS A 139 -3.61 14.70 -1.68
C HIS A 139 -4.80 15.51 -1.11
N VAL A 140 -5.52 16.23 -1.96
CA VAL A 140 -6.74 16.97 -1.57
C VAL A 140 -7.81 16.01 -1.03
N GLY A 141 -8.00 14.84 -1.67
CA GLY A 141 -8.91 13.81 -1.20
C GLY A 141 -8.56 13.31 0.20
N LYS A 142 -7.29 12.95 0.43
CA LYS A 142 -6.77 12.54 1.74
C LYS A 142 -7.03 13.61 2.81
N ASN A 143 -6.72 14.87 2.52
CA ASN A 143 -6.90 15.97 3.47
C ASN A 143 -8.37 16.18 3.84
N ARG A 144 -9.29 16.07 2.87
CA ARG A 144 -10.74 16.21 3.11
C ARG A 144 -11.33 15.06 3.92
N VAL A 145 -10.82 13.84 3.76
CA VAL A 145 -11.22 12.69 4.58
C VAL A 145 -10.62 12.81 5.99
N ASN A 146 -9.33 13.12 6.11
CA ASN A 146 -8.68 13.34 7.42
C ASN A 146 -9.34 14.48 8.21
N ALA A 147 -9.74 15.57 7.57
CA ALA A 147 -10.49 16.64 8.23
C ALA A 147 -11.83 16.16 8.80
N MET A 148 -12.50 15.20 8.14
CA MET A 148 -13.72 14.58 8.68
C MET A 148 -13.42 13.63 9.83
N LEU A 149 -12.34 12.83 9.71
CA LEU A 149 -11.92 11.92 10.79
C LEU A 149 -11.52 12.68 12.06
N ARG A 150 -10.91 13.86 11.92
CA ARG A 150 -10.63 14.75 13.06
C ARG A 150 -11.91 15.19 13.78
N LYS A 151 -12.96 15.56 13.03
CA LYS A 151 -14.27 15.88 13.64
C LYS A 151 -14.85 14.70 14.41
N PHE A 152 -14.74 13.47 13.90
CA PHE A 152 -15.16 12.28 14.66
C PHE A 152 -14.38 12.10 15.96
N SER A 153 -13.07 12.35 15.96
CA SER A 153 -12.28 12.29 17.19
C SER A 153 -12.63 13.41 18.18
N GLU A 154 -13.00 14.60 17.69
CA GLU A 154 -13.47 15.71 18.53
C GLU A 154 -14.83 15.39 19.16
N GLU A 155 -15.77 14.84 18.38
CA GLU A 155 -17.08 14.38 18.86
C GLU A 155 -16.93 13.28 19.93
N ASP A 156 -16.06 12.30 19.71
CA ASP A 156 -15.79 11.24 20.69
C ASP A 156 -15.20 11.79 21.99
N ARG A 157 -14.27 12.75 21.87
CA ARG A 157 -13.66 13.40 23.03
C ARG A 157 -14.67 14.24 23.80
N ALA A 158 -15.61 14.88 23.12
CA ALA A 158 -16.70 15.60 23.75
C ALA A 158 -17.63 14.67 24.54
N MET A 159 -17.89 13.45 24.04
CA MET A 159 -18.77 12.49 24.73
C MET A 159 -18.10 11.82 25.95
N ARG A 160 -16.79 11.58 25.93
CA ARG A 160 -16.08 10.87 27.01
C ARG A 160 -15.45 11.78 28.07
N GLY A 161 -15.27 13.05 27.76
CA GLY A 161 -14.63 14.01 28.63
C GLY A 161 -13.14 14.25 28.31
N PRO A 162 -12.54 15.30 28.92
CA PRO A 162 -11.27 15.89 28.47
C PRO A 162 -10.03 14.98 28.63
N ASN A 163 -10.07 14.04 29.58
CA ASN A 163 -8.95 13.16 29.94
C ASN A 163 -9.14 11.70 29.49
N ALA A 164 -10.24 11.38 28.81
CA ALA A 164 -10.43 10.04 28.29
C ALA A 164 -9.50 9.81 27.09
N ASP A 165 -8.85 8.65 27.02
CA ASP A 165 -8.14 8.27 25.80
C ASP A 165 -9.17 7.88 24.73
N VAL A 166 -9.04 8.51 23.57
CA VAL A 166 -9.98 8.40 22.46
C VAL A 166 -9.23 7.86 21.25
N PRO A 167 -9.75 6.82 20.58
CA PRO A 167 -9.17 6.32 19.34
C PRO A 167 -9.10 7.42 18.27
N VAL A 168 -7.92 7.61 17.70
CA VAL A 168 -7.68 8.56 16.62
C VAL A 168 -7.79 7.84 15.29
N TRP A 169 -8.60 8.39 14.40
CA TRP A 169 -8.82 7.86 13.05
C TRP A 169 -7.90 8.55 12.05
N GLY A 170 -7.27 7.75 11.19
CA GLY A 170 -6.50 8.22 10.05
C GLY A 170 -6.80 7.39 8.80
N ILE A 171 -6.45 7.94 7.65
CA ILE A 171 -6.47 7.21 6.38
C ILE A 171 -5.08 7.17 5.73
N LYS A 172 -4.68 5.97 5.29
CA LYS A 172 -3.50 5.78 4.45
C LYS A 172 -3.84 6.07 2.99
N MET A 173 -2.90 6.68 2.26
CA MET A 173 -3.12 7.04 0.87
C MET A 173 -3.30 5.76 0.03
N PRO A 174 -4.38 5.64 -0.76
CA PRO A 174 -4.57 4.49 -1.60
C PRO A 174 -3.54 4.54 -2.75
N GLY A 175 -2.84 3.42 -2.94
CA GLY A 175 -1.97 3.21 -4.09
C GLY A 175 -2.75 3.31 -5.41
N LEU A 176 -2.02 3.41 -6.53
CA LEU A 176 -2.64 3.44 -7.86
C LEU A 176 -3.46 2.18 -8.11
N GLY A 177 -4.68 2.35 -8.62
CA GLY A 177 -5.57 1.24 -8.98
C GLY A 177 -6.21 0.48 -7.81
N LYS A 178 -5.97 0.87 -6.54
CA LYS A 178 -6.61 0.22 -5.39
C LYS A 178 -8.08 0.64 -5.26
N SER A 179 -8.97 -0.34 -5.12
CA SER A 179 -10.43 -0.16 -4.96
C SER A 179 -10.89 -0.12 -3.50
N ALA A 180 -9.97 -0.02 -2.55
CA ALA A 180 -10.25 -0.02 -1.12
C ALA A 180 -9.55 1.14 -0.40
N LEU A 181 -10.22 1.70 0.59
CA LEU A 181 -9.67 2.67 1.54
C LEU A 181 -8.99 1.88 2.68
N ASN A 182 -7.75 2.22 3.01
CA ASN A 182 -7.05 1.66 4.17
C ASN A 182 -7.13 2.67 5.31
N LEU A 183 -7.94 2.36 6.31
CA LEU A 183 -8.05 3.14 7.55
C LEU A 183 -7.04 2.65 8.57
N THR A 184 -6.54 3.58 9.36
CA THR A 184 -5.66 3.34 10.50
C THR A 184 -6.35 3.90 11.73
N ILE A 185 -6.63 3.05 12.72
CA ILE A 185 -7.23 3.47 13.99
C ILE A 185 -6.20 3.25 15.07
N THR A 186 -5.79 4.32 15.75
CA THR A 186 -4.80 4.26 16.82
C THR A 186 -5.49 4.45 18.16
N TYR A 187 -5.37 3.49 19.08
CA TYR A 187 -6.02 3.51 20.39
C TYR A 187 -5.03 3.14 21.51
N ALA A 188 -5.39 3.42 22.77
CA ALA A 188 -4.59 2.98 23.92
C ALA A 188 -4.53 1.45 23.95
N ALA A 189 -3.33 0.89 23.96
CA ALA A 189 -3.19 -0.54 24.16
C ALA A 189 -3.83 -0.91 25.51
N PRO A 190 -4.79 -1.85 25.56
CA PRO A 190 -5.23 -2.36 26.85
C PRO A 190 -4.01 -2.95 27.57
N PRO A 191 -3.90 -2.79 28.91
CA PRO A 191 -2.79 -3.36 29.65
C PRO A 191 -2.83 -4.88 29.43
N ARG A 192 -1.89 -5.40 28.64
CA ARG A 192 -1.83 -6.83 28.33
C ARG A 192 -1.68 -7.58 29.64
N THR A 193 -2.65 -8.43 29.95
CA THR A 193 -2.57 -9.36 31.07
C THR A 193 -1.54 -10.41 30.69
N THR A 194 -0.28 -10.18 31.05
CA THR A 194 0.74 -11.21 30.97
C THR A 194 0.46 -12.26 32.05
N ALA A 195 0.76 -13.52 31.78
CA ALA A 195 0.66 -14.62 32.76
C ALA A 195 1.59 -14.42 33.99
N PHE A 196 2.43 -13.39 33.95
CA PHE A 196 3.39 -13.04 34.99
C PHE A 196 2.95 -11.83 35.83
N ARG A 197 1.72 -11.32 35.64
CA ARG A 197 1.21 -10.24 36.49
C ARG A 197 0.74 -10.83 37.82
N PRO A 198 1.17 -10.30 38.99
CA PRO A 198 0.66 -10.76 40.28
C PRO A 198 -0.88 -10.71 40.30
N GLY A 199 -1.53 -11.88 40.46
CA GLY A 199 -2.99 -12.01 40.40
C GLY A 199 -3.60 -12.31 39.03
N SER A 200 -2.80 -12.51 37.97
CA SER A 200 -3.33 -13.00 36.69
C SER A 200 -3.70 -14.49 36.81
N GLN A 201 -4.93 -14.86 36.43
CA GLN A 201 -5.30 -16.26 36.28
C GLN A 201 -4.43 -16.90 35.19
N LEU A 202 -3.58 -17.83 35.60
CA LEU A 202 -2.81 -18.68 34.69
C LEU A 202 -3.81 -19.44 33.80
N PRO A 203 -3.49 -19.63 32.50
CA PRO A 203 -4.28 -20.49 31.63
C PRO A 203 -4.52 -21.86 32.31
N PRO A 204 -5.72 -22.45 32.20
CA PRO A 204 -6.11 -23.62 32.98
C PRO A 204 -5.21 -24.85 32.78
N TYR A 205 -4.46 -24.93 31.68
CA TYR A 205 -3.49 -26.00 31.42
C TYR A 205 -2.13 -25.80 32.12
N ILE A 206 -1.82 -24.59 32.60
CA ILE A 206 -0.64 -24.29 33.44
C ILE A 206 -1.02 -24.36 34.93
N ALA A 207 -2.29 -24.07 35.24
CA ALA A 207 -2.84 -24.09 36.59
C ALA A 207 -3.33 -25.48 37.05
N SER A 208 -2.92 -26.56 36.39
CA SER A 208 -3.11 -27.89 36.97
C SER A 208 -2.16 -28.01 38.17
N ALA A 209 -2.73 -27.89 39.37
CA ALA A 209 -2.01 -28.24 40.58
C ALA A 209 -1.42 -29.65 40.41
N PRO A 210 -0.20 -29.92 40.92
CA PRO A 210 0.37 -31.25 40.91
C PRO A 210 -0.67 -32.24 41.44
N ALA A 211 -0.97 -33.29 40.67
CA ALA A 211 -1.95 -34.31 41.07
C ALA A 211 -1.53 -35.06 42.36
N ASP A 212 -0.26 -34.90 42.76
CA ASP A 212 0.28 -35.45 43.99
C ASP A 212 -0.09 -34.58 45.21
N PRO A 213 -0.92 -35.09 46.15
CA PRO A 213 -1.34 -34.35 47.34
C PRO A 213 -0.18 -33.96 48.26
N ALA A 214 0.98 -34.63 48.19
CA ALA A 214 2.15 -34.27 48.99
C ALA A 214 2.85 -32.99 48.49
N VAL A 215 2.77 -32.71 47.19
CA VAL A 215 3.40 -31.54 46.55
C VAL A 215 2.48 -30.32 46.58
N ALA A 216 1.15 -30.54 46.60
CA ALA A 216 0.14 -29.47 46.68
C ALA A 216 0.32 -28.56 47.92
N ALA A 217 0.79 -29.09 49.05
CA ALA A 217 1.03 -28.34 50.27
C ALA A 217 2.15 -27.29 50.14
N TYR A 218 3.16 -27.52 49.29
CA TYR A 218 4.25 -26.58 49.06
C TYR A 218 3.85 -25.37 48.20
N TYR A 219 2.86 -25.52 47.33
CA TYR A 219 2.36 -24.46 46.44
C TYR A 219 1.19 -23.66 47.03
N ALA A 220 0.61 -24.11 48.16
CA ALA A 220 -0.54 -23.48 48.81
C ALA A 220 -0.29 -22.01 49.23
N GLY A 221 0.97 -21.60 49.43
CA GLY A 221 1.32 -20.21 49.77
C GLY A 221 1.27 -19.22 48.60
N TYR A 222 1.38 -19.69 47.35
CA TYR A 222 1.43 -18.85 46.15
C TYR A 222 0.10 -18.79 45.37
N LEU A 223 -0.86 -19.67 45.68
CA LEU A 223 -2.14 -19.81 44.97
C LEU A 223 -3.35 -19.18 45.70
N ASN A 224 -3.14 -18.10 46.47
CA ASN A 224 -4.23 -17.39 47.16
C ASN A 224 -5.17 -16.58 46.24
N ALA A 225 -5.16 -16.80 44.93
CA ALA A 225 -6.27 -16.42 44.06
C ALA A 225 -7.32 -17.55 44.13
N GLN A 226 -8.34 -17.34 44.98
CA GLN A 226 -9.42 -18.30 45.24
C GLN A 226 -9.90 -19.03 43.97
N PRO A 227 -9.94 -20.38 43.96
CA PRO A 227 -10.76 -21.12 43.01
C PRO A 227 -12.19 -21.09 43.54
N GLN A 228 -12.90 -19.97 43.36
CA GLN A 228 -14.35 -19.94 43.58
C GLN A 228 -15.06 -20.49 42.34
N SER A 229 -14.85 -21.77 42.06
CA SER A 229 -15.85 -22.60 41.41
C SER A 229 -15.70 -24.01 41.93
N GLN A 230 -16.51 -24.33 42.96
CA GLN A 230 -17.01 -25.68 43.18
C GLN A 230 -17.92 -26.05 42.00
N GLY A 231 -17.36 -26.11 40.80
CA GLY A 231 -17.96 -26.72 39.64
C GLY A 231 -17.47 -28.15 39.60
N GLN A 232 -18.25 -29.02 40.23
CA GLN A 232 -18.47 -30.42 39.85
C GLN A 232 -17.56 -30.88 38.70
N GLY A 233 -16.57 -31.73 39.03
CA GLY A 233 -15.53 -32.17 38.11
C GLY A 233 -16.12 -32.58 36.77
N LEU A 234 -15.65 -31.93 35.70
CA LEU A 234 -15.87 -32.45 34.37
C LEU A 234 -15.18 -33.83 34.31
N PRO A 235 -15.92 -34.90 33.98
CA PRO A 235 -15.33 -36.22 33.83
C PRO A 235 -14.28 -36.14 32.73
N LEU A 236 -13.03 -36.33 33.12
CA LEU A 236 -11.94 -36.65 32.22
C LEU A 236 -12.27 -38.01 31.62
N PHE A 237 -12.49 -38.02 30.30
CA PHE A 237 -12.57 -39.21 29.44
C PHE A 237 -13.70 -40.20 29.77
N ASN A 238 -14.77 -40.11 28.99
CA ASN A 238 -15.70 -41.21 28.84
C ASN A 238 -15.00 -42.26 27.95
N ASP A 239 -14.38 -43.29 28.54
CA ASP A 239 -13.66 -44.38 27.85
C ASP A 239 -14.55 -45.25 26.92
N ARG A 240 -15.82 -44.87 26.72
CA ARG A 240 -16.80 -45.59 25.89
C ARG A 240 -17.35 -44.81 24.71
N ASP A 241 -16.90 -43.56 24.48
CA ASP A 241 -17.32 -42.76 23.33
C ASP A 241 -16.20 -42.70 22.29
N GLU A 242 -15.94 -43.85 21.64
CA GLU A 242 -15.08 -43.99 20.47
C GLU A 242 -15.80 -43.48 19.22
N LYS A 243 -16.20 -42.20 19.23
CA LYS A 243 -16.59 -41.48 18.02
C LYS A 243 -16.36 -39.98 18.21
N VAL A 244 -15.08 -39.63 18.15
CA VAL A 244 -14.63 -38.25 17.90
C VAL A 244 -15.33 -37.79 16.62
N PRO A 245 -16.15 -36.72 16.63
CA PRO A 245 -16.60 -36.10 15.40
C PRO A 245 -15.35 -35.67 14.64
N ASP A 246 -15.24 -36.06 13.36
CA ASP A 246 -14.15 -35.66 12.46
C ASP A 246 -13.92 -34.15 12.52
N TYR A 247 -13.05 -33.74 13.44
CA TYR A 247 -12.49 -32.40 13.44
C TYR A 247 -11.49 -32.41 12.30
N THR A 248 -11.97 -32.03 11.13
CA THR A 248 -11.15 -31.54 10.02
C THR A 248 -10.52 -30.23 10.46
N GLY A 249 -9.51 -30.35 11.33
CA GLY A 249 -8.58 -29.29 11.61
C GLY A 249 -7.89 -28.88 10.30
N PRO A 250 -7.58 -27.59 10.11
CA PRO A 250 -6.87 -27.15 8.91
C PRO A 250 -5.55 -27.92 8.80
N THR A 251 -5.44 -28.73 7.76
CA THR A 251 -4.25 -29.53 7.47
C THR A 251 -3.04 -28.61 7.23
N GLY A 252 -2.08 -28.67 8.16
CA GLY A 252 -0.67 -28.94 7.88
C GLY A 252 0.21 -27.92 7.15
N ASP A 253 -0.32 -27.01 6.32
CA ASP A 253 0.53 -26.27 5.37
C ASP A 253 0.71 -24.77 5.68
N ILE A 254 0.19 -24.26 6.81
CA ILE A 254 0.10 -22.79 7.05
C ILE A 254 1.13 -22.26 8.08
N TYR A 255 2.01 -23.10 8.61
CA TYR A 255 3.15 -22.63 9.42
C TYR A 255 4.48 -22.90 8.72
N THR A 256 4.69 -22.22 7.60
CA THR A 256 6.06 -21.82 7.25
C THR A 256 6.34 -20.48 7.94
N PRO A 257 7.35 -20.37 8.83
CA PRO A 257 7.89 -19.09 9.25
C PRO A 257 8.70 -18.55 8.06
N GLY A 258 8.00 -18.09 7.04
CA GLY A 258 8.56 -17.44 5.85
C GLY A 258 8.50 -15.92 6.02
N ASP A 259 9.68 -15.32 6.05
CA ASP A 259 9.97 -13.89 5.93
C ASP A 259 9.80 -13.00 7.18
N GLU A 260 10.72 -13.19 8.13
CA GLU A 260 11.28 -12.15 9.00
C GLU A 260 12.11 -11.09 8.24
N LYS A 261 11.61 -10.56 7.11
CA LYS A 261 12.22 -9.42 6.42
C LYS A 261 11.18 -8.43 5.92
N ASN A 262 10.73 -7.56 6.81
CA ASN A 262 10.45 -6.19 6.42
C ASN A 262 11.21 -5.25 7.36
N PRO A 263 12.49 -4.94 7.07
CA PRO A 263 13.17 -3.87 7.76
C PRO A 263 12.57 -2.55 7.26
N PHE A 264 12.02 -1.77 8.18
CA PHE A 264 11.86 -0.32 8.06
C PHE A 264 11.33 0.18 6.69
N GLU A 265 10.01 0.18 6.49
CA GLU A 265 9.41 1.30 5.77
C GLU A 265 9.23 2.45 6.75
N ASP A 266 10.37 3.12 6.98
CA ASP A 266 10.42 4.50 7.45
C ASP A 266 9.36 5.32 6.74
N VAL A 267 8.88 6.36 7.43
CA VAL A 267 8.19 7.51 6.84
C VAL A 267 9.13 8.11 5.79
N LYS A 268 9.15 7.52 4.59
CA LYS A 268 9.95 8.05 3.50
C LYS A 268 9.28 9.33 3.03
N PRO A 269 10.04 10.42 2.84
CA PRO A 269 9.50 11.61 2.24
C PRO A 269 8.89 11.24 0.88
N LEU A 270 7.80 11.94 0.53
CA LEU A 270 6.94 11.75 -0.64
C LEU A 270 7.68 11.49 -1.98
N THR A 271 8.98 11.81 -2.03
CA THR A 271 9.89 11.60 -3.15
C THR A 271 10.25 10.13 -3.41
N SER A 272 10.35 9.25 -2.39
CA SER A 272 10.86 7.88 -2.64
C SER A 272 9.84 6.96 -3.31
N ASP A 273 8.56 7.09 -2.96
CA ASP A 273 7.51 6.25 -3.54
C ASP A 273 7.21 6.64 -4.98
N ILE A 274 7.42 7.91 -5.33
CA ILE A 274 7.36 8.38 -6.72
C ILE A 274 8.52 7.77 -7.52
N VAL A 275 9.76 7.83 -7.01
CA VAL A 275 10.93 7.24 -7.68
C VAL A 275 10.81 5.71 -7.79
N ARG A 276 10.32 5.02 -6.76
CA ARG A 276 10.07 3.57 -6.81
C ARG A 276 8.92 3.20 -7.73
N SER A 277 7.87 4.01 -7.83
CA SER A 277 6.76 3.74 -8.76
C SER A 277 7.20 3.97 -10.21
N ILE A 278 8.04 4.99 -10.47
CA ILE A 278 8.67 5.21 -11.78
C ILE A 278 9.62 4.06 -12.13
N LEU A 279 10.41 3.56 -11.17
CA LEU A 279 11.28 2.39 -11.37
C LEU A 279 10.52 1.05 -11.45
N LEU A 280 9.37 0.89 -10.77
CA LEU A 280 8.55 -0.32 -10.84
C LEU A 280 7.76 -0.42 -12.15
N VAL A 281 7.35 0.71 -12.74
CA VAL A 281 6.84 0.72 -14.12
C VAL A 281 7.92 0.30 -15.12
N SER A 282 9.21 0.55 -14.82
CA SER A 282 10.35 0.01 -15.58
C SER A 282 10.65 -1.47 -15.30
N ALA A 283 10.17 -2.06 -14.19
CA ALA A 283 10.55 -3.40 -13.75
C ALA A 283 9.44 -4.47 -13.86
N VAL A 284 8.16 -4.08 -13.80
CA VAL A 284 7.01 -5.02 -13.90
C VAL A 284 6.55 -5.23 -15.34
N GLY A 285 6.98 -4.39 -16.27
CA GLY A 285 7.04 -4.76 -17.67
C GLY A 285 8.43 -5.27 -17.98
N ARG A 286 8.58 -6.52 -18.43
CA ARG A 286 9.51 -6.78 -19.54
C ARG A 286 9.00 -5.97 -20.75
N PHE A 287 9.15 -4.66 -20.69
CA PHE A 287 9.09 -3.77 -21.84
C PHE A 287 10.44 -3.93 -22.53
N VAL A 288 10.67 -5.11 -23.10
CA VAL A 288 11.68 -5.25 -24.12
C VAL A 288 11.03 -4.69 -25.37
N ALA A 289 11.10 -3.37 -25.54
CA ALA A 289 10.97 -2.80 -26.87
C ALA A 289 12.19 -3.30 -27.66
N PHE A 290 12.07 -4.48 -28.26
CA PHE A 290 13.00 -4.93 -29.30
C PHE A 290 12.72 -4.01 -30.49
N VAL A 291 13.48 -2.91 -30.57
CA VAL A 291 13.60 -2.15 -31.80
C VAL A 291 14.57 -2.95 -32.67
N ASP A 292 14.09 -4.02 -33.29
CA ASP A 292 14.82 -4.67 -34.36
C ASP A 292 14.81 -3.73 -35.56
N MET A 293 15.92 -3.00 -35.74
CA MET A 293 16.24 -2.35 -37.00
C MET A 293 16.71 -3.45 -37.97
N GLU A 294 15.79 -4.23 -38.53
CA GLU A 294 16.11 -5.04 -39.70
C GLU A 294 16.23 -4.12 -40.91
N CYS A 295 17.46 -3.89 -41.36
CA CYS A 295 17.72 -3.30 -42.67
C CYS A 295 17.31 -4.30 -43.75
N VAL A 296 16.14 -4.09 -44.37
CA VAL A 296 15.72 -4.84 -45.56
C VAL A 296 16.65 -4.45 -46.72
N GLN A 297 17.52 -5.39 -47.12
CA GLN A 297 18.35 -5.24 -48.31
C GLN A 297 17.47 -5.39 -49.57
N VAL A 298 17.21 -4.28 -50.26
CA VAL A 298 16.58 -4.29 -51.59
C VAL A 298 17.69 -4.33 -52.65
N PRO A 299 17.62 -5.24 -53.64
CA PRO A 299 18.61 -5.33 -54.70
C PRO A 299 18.34 -4.25 -55.77
N ALA A 300 18.76 -3.01 -55.50
CA ALA A 300 19.14 -2.00 -56.50
C ALA A 300 19.37 -0.64 -55.81
N GLY A 301 20.57 -0.43 -55.27
CA GLY A 301 21.29 0.86 -55.27
C GLY A 301 20.63 2.13 -54.71
N VAL A 302 19.49 2.08 -54.02
CA VAL A 302 18.82 3.26 -53.47
C VAL A 302 18.43 2.98 -52.02
N CYS A 303 19.22 3.50 -51.07
CA CYS A 303 18.85 3.56 -49.66
C CYS A 303 17.84 4.70 -49.45
N LEU A 304 16.55 4.37 -49.45
CA LEU A 304 15.53 5.26 -48.88
C LEU A 304 15.32 4.89 -47.40
N PRO A 305 15.41 5.84 -46.45
CA PRO A 305 15.10 5.59 -45.05
C PRO A 305 13.57 5.55 -44.86
N ILE A 306 12.93 4.49 -45.33
CA ILE A 306 11.52 4.23 -44.99
C ILE A 306 11.54 3.47 -43.65
N ASN A 307 11.43 4.23 -42.57
CA ASN A 307 11.27 3.73 -41.22
C ASN A 307 9.90 3.05 -41.05
N CYS A 308 9.79 1.79 -41.45
CA CYS A 308 8.73 0.91 -40.97
C CYS A 308 9.05 0.50 -39.53
N ILE A 309 8.73 1.35 -38.56
CA ILE A 309 8.77 0.98 -37.14
C ILE A 309 7.56 0.07 -36.89
N LYS A 310 7.77 -1.24 -36.94
CA LYS A 310 6.75 -2.22 -36.57
C LYS A 310 6.74 -2.36 -35.05
N ILE A 311 5.94 -1.54 -34.37
CA ILE A 311 5.73 -1.67 -32.92
C ILE A 311 4.73 -2.80 -32.68
N THR A 312 5.22 -4.00 -32.42
CA THR A 312 4.38 -5.14 -32.05
C THR A 312 4.05 -5.02 -30.57
N PHE A 313 2.85 -4.53 -30.25
CA PHE A 313 2.34 -4.53 -28.87
C PHE A 313 1.72 -5.90 -28.57
N GLU A 314 2.48 -6.79 -27.94
CA GLU A 314 1.85 -7.90 -27.22
C GLU A 314 1.26 -7.35 -25.92
N LEU A 315 0.02 -6.84 -25.98
CA LEU A 315 -0.81 -6.74 -24.79
C LEU A 315 -1.18 -8.18 -24.38
N ASN A 316 -0.38 -8.78 -23.50
CA ASN A 316 -0.87 -9.86 -22.66
C ASN A 316 -1.89 -9.26 -21.71
N LEU A 317 -3.12 -9.10 -22.22
CA LEU A 317 -4.30 -8.68 -21.49
C LEU A 317 -4.69 -9.86 -20.59
N LEU A 318 -3.95 -10.02 -19.50
CA LEU A 318 -4.40 -10.79 -18.35
C LEU A 318 -5.65 -10.08 -17.83
N LEU A 319 -6.79 -10.50 -18.38
CA LEU A 319 -8.12 -10.33 -17.84
C LEU A 319 -8.10 -10.89 -16.41
N LEU A 320 -7.75 -10.04 -15.45
CA LEU A 320 -8.03 -10.28 -14.05
C LEU A 320 -9.50 -9.87 -13.82
N PRO A 321 -10.34 -10.76 -13.26
CA PRO A 321 -11.76 -10.51 -13.01
C PRO A 321 -12.03 -9.36 -12.02
#